data_AF-A0A2X2V8A0-F1
#
_entry.id   AF-A0A2X2V8A0-F1
#
_cell.length_a   1.000
_cell.length_b   1.000
_cell.length_c   1.000
_cell.angle_alpha   90.00
_cell.angle_beta   90.00
_cell.angle_gamma   90.00
#
_symmetry.space_group_name_H-M   'P 1'
#
loop_
_entity.id
_entity.type
_entity.pdbx_description
1 polymer ?
#
loop_
_entity_poly.entity_id
_entity_poly.type
_entity_poly.pdbx_seq_one_letter_code
_entity_poly.pdbx_strand_id
1 'polypeptide(L)'
;MEYQTPWQPLRLKVEYEGNNYSHEFAGKIDQRSSVNVGAIYRVTDWADVNMSYERGNTFMFGVTLRTNFNDLKPGYNDSRRPEYQPHPQDEILQHNVAANQLTDLKYNAGLINPNIQVKGDTLYVTGEQVKYRNSREGIERANRIVMNDLPDNIRTIRITESRLNMPQVTTETDVASLRNHLSGEPLGQETTLVQKRVEPVVPESTEQGYYIEKSRFNYSLDPILNQSIGGPESFYMYQLGVMGNVDYWLTDHLLTSGSLFC
;
A
#
# COMPACT_ATOMS: atom_id res chain seq x y z
N MET A 1 -18.72 43.71 -7.29
CA MET A 1 -19.73 43.22 -8.25
C MET A 1 -19.17 42.02 -9.00
N GLU A 2 -19.88 40.90 -9.00
CA GLU A 2 -19.49 39.68 -9.74
C GLU A 2 -20.36 39.56 -11.00
N TYR A 3 -19.74 39.36 -12.15
CA TYR A 3 -20.42 39.18 -13.44
C TYR A 3 -20.07 37.81 -14.03
N GLN A 4 -21.09 36.96 -14.14
CA GLN A 4 -21.00 35.70 -14.87
C GLN A 4 -21.10 36.02 -16.37
N THR A 5 -20.06 35.68 -17.14
CA THR A 5 -20.11 35.91 -18.58
C THR A 5 -21.04 34.89 -19.27
N PRO A 6 -21.57 35.20 -20.47
CA PRO A 6 -22.33 34.24 -21.28
C PRO A 6 -21.52 32.98 -21.63
N TRP A 7 -20.18 33.06 -21.61
CA TRP A 7 -19.29 31.92 -21.69
C TRP A 7 -19.13 31.33 -20.28
N GLN A 8 -19.95 30.33 -19.98
CA GLN A 8 -20.05 29.70 -18.65
C GLN A 8 -18.71 29.39 -17.94
N PRO A 9 -17.63 28.99 -18.65
CA PRO A 9 -16.34 28.75 -18.01
C PRO A 9 -15.67 29.99 -17.40
N LEU A 10 -16.00 31.19 -17.87
CA LEU A 10 -15.35 32.44 -17.45
C LEU A 10 -16.26 33.29 -16.56
N ARG A 11 -15.75 33.65 -15.39
CA ARG A 11 -16.34 34.61 -14.45
C ARG A 11 -15.41 35.80 -14.27
N LEU A 12 -15.99 36.99 -14.25
CA LEU A 12 -15.26 38.23 -14.01
C LEU A 12 -15.74 38.86 -12.70
N LYS A 13 -14.80 39.30 -11.88
CA LYS A 13 -15.05 40.00 -10.62
C LYS A 13 -14.42 41.37 -10.67
N VAL A 14 -15.20 42.38 -10.31
CA VAL A 14 -14.70 43.76 -10.15
C VAL A 14 -15.15 44.26 -8.79
N GLU A 15 -14.19 44.65 -7.98
CA GLU A 15 -14.43 45.19 -6.65
C GLU A 15 -13.85 46.59 -6.56
N TYR A 16 -14.63 47.50 -5.99
CA TYR A 16 -14.21 48.86 -5.70
C TYR A 16 -14.03 48.98 -4.19
N GLU A 17 -12.80 49.27 -3.77
CA GLU A 17 -12.35 49.23 -2.39
C GLU A 17 -12.17 50.65 -1.85
N GLY A 18 -13.03 51.03 -0.91
CA GLY A 18 -13.05 52.37 -0.30
C GLY A 18 -12.17 52.55 0.93
N ASN A 19 -11.37 51.53 1.30
CA ASN A 19 -10.52 51.59 2.48
C ASN A 19 -9.26 52.43 2.23
N ASN A 20 -8.92 53.26 3.20
CA ASN A 20 -7.70 54.05 3.21
C ASN A 20 -6.71 53.44 4.22
N TYR A 21 -5.73 52.71 3.71
CA TYR A 21 -4.74 51.95 4.49
C TYR A 21 -3.62 52.82 5.11
N SER A 22 -3.78 54.14 5.13
CA SER A 22 -2.76 55.08 5.62
C SER A 22 -2.41 54.98 7.10
N HIS A 23 -3.21 54.28 7.91
CA HIS A 23 -3.06 54.19 9.38
C HIS A 23 -3.07 52.75 9.92
N GLU A 24 -2.69 51.75 9.13
CA GLU A 24 -2.61 50.37 9.63
C GLU A 24 -1.33 50.09 10.43
N PHE A 25 -1.49 49.34 11.53
CA PHE A 25 -0.41 48.94 12.44
C PHE A 25 0.55 47.91 11.79
N ALA A 26 0.16 47.29 10.68
CA ALA A 26 0.90 46.25 9.97
C ALA A 26 1.94 46.78 8.94
N GLY A 27 2.10 48.11 8.82
CA GLY A 27 3.04 48.77 7.89
C GLY A 27 2.34 49.48 6.73
N LYS A 28 3.10 50.24 5.92
CA LYS A 28 2.56 50.99 4.77
C LYS A 28 2.23 50.04 3.61
N ILE A 29 0.95 49.86 3.31
CA ILE A 29 0.49 49.16 2.10
C ILE A 29 0.43 50.19 0.95
N ASP A 30 1.27 50.01 -0.08
CA ASP A 30 1.26 50.88 -1.28
C ASP A 30 0.09 50.48 -2.20
N GLN A 31 -0.95 51.32 -2.24
CA GLN A 31 -2.14 51.14 -3.07
C GLN A 31 -2.19 52.24 -4.13
N ARG A 32 -2.08 51.86 -5.40
CA ARG A 32 -2.12 52.78 -6.56
C ARG A 32 -3.50 52.90 -7.20
N SER A 33 -4.41 51.98 -6.88
CA SER A 33 -5.79 51.94 -7.39
C SER A 33 -6.74 51.38 -6.34
N SER A 34 -7.94 51.95 -6.27
CA SER A 34 -9.08 51.47 -5.47
C SER A 34 -9.91 50.41 -6.21
N VAL A 35 -9.46 49.93 -7.37
CA VAL A 35 -10.16 48.94 -8.20
C VAL A 35 -9.36 47.64 -8.25
N ASN A 36 -10.00 46.55 -7.84
CA ASN A 36 -9.49 45.19 -7.96
C ASN A 36 -10.27 44.46 -9.06
N VAL A 37 -9.56 43.75 -9.94
CA VAL A 37 -10.16 43.00 -11.06
C VAL A 37 -9.68 41.57 -11.02
N GLY A 38 -10.59 40.60 -11.11
CA GLY A 38 -10.29 39.18 -11.13
C GLY A 38 -11.01 38.45 -12.26
N ALA A 39 -10.38 37.40 -12.76
CA ALA A 39 -10.95 36.45 -13.70
C ALA A 39 -10.79 35.02 -13.15
N ILE A 40 -11.85 34.24 -13.24
CA ILE A 40 -11.84 32.82 -12.89
C ILE A 40 -12.24 32.04 -14.13
N TYR A 41 -11.39 31.13 -14.56
CA TYR A 41 -11.60 30.28 -15.72
C TYR A 41 -11.67 28.81 -15.30
N ARG A 42 -12.81 28.17 -15.59
CA ARG A 42 -12.99 26.73 -15.41
C ARG A 42 -12.30 25.98 -16.54
N VAL A 43 -11.19 25.32 -16.24
CA VAL A 43 -10.42 24.54 -17.21
C VAL A 43 -11.08 23.18 -17.42
N THR A 44 -11.51 22.55 -16.32
CA THR A 44 -12.23 21.27 -16.30
C THR A 44 -13.21 21.25 -15.13
N ASP A 45 -14.08 20.25 -15.04
CA ASP A 45 -15.01 20.10 -13.90
C ASP A 45 -14.30 19.93 -12.56
N TRP A 46 -13.03 19.51 -12.58
CA TRP A 46 -12.19 19.32 -11.40
C TRP A 46 -11.14 20.42 -11.19
N ALA A 47 -11.01 21.41 -12.08
CA ALA A 47 -10.00 22.47 -11.97
C ALA A 47 -10.49 23.84 -12.46
N ASP A 48 -10.34 24.84 -11.59
CA ASP A 48 -10.48 26.27 -11.93
C ASP A 48 -9.11 26.96 -11.81
N VAL A 49 -8.82 27.90 -12.70
CA VAL A 49 -7.67 28.81 -12.62
C VAL A 49 -8.18 30.21 -12.33
N ASN A 50 -7.53 30.93 -11.42
CA ASN A 50 -7.86 32.30 -11.08
C ASN A 50 -6.66 33.23 -11.27
N MET A 51 -6.96 34.44 -11.71
CA MET A 51 -5.99 35.52 -11.87
C MET A 51 -6.64 36.81 -11.40
N SER A 52 -6.00 37.54 -10.51
CA SER A 52 -6.46 38.87 -10.09
C SER A 52 -5.35 39.91 -10.15
N TYR A 53 -5.77 41.15 -10.33
CA TYR A 53 -4.94 42.33 -10.26
C TYR A 53 -5.54 43.25 -9.19
N GLU A 54 -4.77 43.47 -8.14
CA GLU A 54 -5.20 44.14 -6.91
C GLU A 54 -4.33 45.36 -6.62
N ARG A 55 -4.95 46.37 -6.01
CA ARG A 55 -4.28 47.56 -5.46
C ARG A 55 -3.41 48.33 -6.47
N GLY A 56 -3.63 48.12 -7.77
CA GLY A 56 -2.89 48.78 -8.86
C GLY A 56 -1.40 48.40 -8.96
N ASN A 57 -0.96 47.31 -8.32
CA ASN A 57 0.43 46.85 -8.38
C ASN A 57 0.62 45.36 -8.09
N THR A 58 -0.39 44.65 -7.59
CA THR A 58 -0.27 43.25 -7.16
C THR A 58 -0.97 42.34 -8.16
N PHE A 59 -0.25 41.34 -8.69
CA PHE A 59 -0.84 40.24 -9.44
C PHE A 59 -0.94 39.00 -8.56
N MET A 60 -2.09 38.35 -8.57
CA MET A 60 -2.31 37.07 -7.91
C MET A 60 -2.69 36.02 -8.94
N PHE A 61 -2.21 34.80 -8.74
CA PHE A 61 -2.55 33.63 -9.52
C PHE A 61 -2.84 32.47 -8.57
N GLY A 62 -3.82 31.66 -8.90
CA GLY A 62 -4.20 30.52 -8.09
C GLY A 62 -4.94 29.44 -8.88
N VAL A 63 -4.93 28.24 -8.32
CA VAL A 63 -5.58 27.06 -8.89
C VAL A 63 -6.48 26.46 -7.82
N THR A 64 -7.70 26.08 -8.19
CA THR A 64 -8.63 25.38 -7.31
C THR A 64 -8.93 24.02 -7.90
N LEU A 65 -8.57 22.96 -7.18
CA LEU A 65 -8.85 21.59 -7.55
C LEU A 65 -10.06 21.07 -6.76
N ARG A 66 -10.99 20.40 -7.45
CA ARG A 66 -12.18 19.79 -6.88
C ARG A 66 -12.10 18.29 -7.08
N THR A 67 -12.27 17.51 -6.01
CA THR A 67 -12.32 16.05 -6.10
C THR A 67 -13.45 15.52 -5.21
N ASN A 68 -14.12 14.46 -5.67
CA ASN A 68 -15.08 13.72 -4.86
C ASN A 68 -14.41 12.46 -4.32
N PHE A 69 -14.02 12.48 -3.05
CA PHE A 69 -13.38 11.32 -2.41
C PHE A 69 -14.30 10.11 -2.25
N ASN A 70 -15.62 10.25 -2.40
CA ASN A 70 -16.56 9.12 -2.33
C ASN A 70 -16.49 8.21 -3.57
N ASP A 71 -16.16 8.77 -4.75
CA ASP A 71 -16.11 8.03 -6.01
C ASP A 71 -14.70 7.56 -6.37
N LEU A 72 -13.70 7.99 -5.58
CA LEU A 72 -12.30 7.67 -5.81
C LEU A 72 -12.02 6.23 -5.41
N LYS A 73 -12.03 5.32 -6.39
CA LYS A 73 -11.64 3.92 -6.19
C LYS A 73 -10.16 3.77 -6.47
N PRO A 74 -9.36 3.20 -5.56
CA PRO A 74 -7.98 2.86 -5.87
C PRO A 74 -7.96 1.86 -7.03
N GLY A 75 -7.16 2.14 -8.06
CA GLY A 75 -6.87 1.17 -9.11
C GLY A 75 -5.93 0.11 -8.54
N TYR A 76 -6.47 -1.03 -8.10
CA TYR A 76 -5.64 -2.16 -7.70
C TYR A 76 -5.27 -2.99 -8.92
N ASN A 77 -4.02 -2.89 -9.37
CA ASN A 77 -3.46 -3.85 -10.31
C ASN A 77 -2.88 -5.02 -9.50
N ASP A 78 -3.62 -6.12 -9.42
CA ASP A 78 -3.16 -7.34 -8.75
C ASP A 78 -3.08 -8.51 -9.74
N SER A 79 -2.10 -9.38 -9.53
CA SER A 79 -1.97 -10.64 -10.24
C SER A 79 -3.18 -11.51 -9.94
N ARG A 80 -3.66 -12.25 -10.95
CA ARG A 80 -4.71 -13.25 -10.74
C ARG A 80 -4.26 -14.27 -9.69
N ARG A 81 -5.22 -14.76 -8.90
CA ARG A 81 -4.98 -15.88 -7.99
C ARG A 81 -4.47 -17.08 -8.81
N PRO A 82 -3.48 -17.83 -8.31
CA PRO A 82 -3.00 -19.03 -8.98
C PRO A 82 -4.16 -20.03 -9.14
N GLU A 83 -4.27 -20.62 -10.32
CA GLU A 83 -5.21 -21.70 -10.55
C GLU A 83 -4.74 -22.96 -9.83
N TYR A 84 -5.70 -23.76 -9.34
CA TYR A 84 -5.37 -25.04 -8.73
C TYR A 84 -5.18 -26.08 -9.82
N GLN A 85 -3.94 -26.48 -10.05
CA GLN A 85 -3.52 -27.44 -11.07
C GLN A 85 -2.38 -28.28 -10.46
N PRO A 86 -2.71 -29.33 -9.68
CA PRO A 86 -1.72 -30.12 -8.95
C PRO A 86 -0.90 -31.01 -9.89
N HIS A 87 0.42 -30.97 -9.72
CA HIS A 87 1.39 -31.85 -10.33
C HIS A 87 1.97 -32.77 -9.25
N PRO A 88 1.98 -34.10 -9.45
CA PRO A 88 2.59 -35.03 -8.53
C PRO A 88 4.08 -34.71 -8.31
N GLN A 89 4.54 -34.83 -7.07
CA GLN A 89 5.93 -34.63 -6.67
C GLN A 89 6.33 -35.77 -5.75
N ASP A 90 7.56 -36.25 -5.88
CA ASP A 90 8.13 -37.19 -4.90
C ASP A 90 8.20 -36.55 -3.51
N GLU A 91 8.50 -37.35 -2.48
CA GLU A 91 8.69 -36.85 -1.10
C GLU A 91 9.84 -35.82 -0.97
N ILE A 92 10.71 -35.74 -1.98
CA ILE A 92 11.84 -34.81 -2.01
C ILE A 92 11.43 -33.50 -2.66
N LEU A 93 11.66 -32.38 -1.98
CA LEU A 93 11.54 -31.04 -2.53
C LEU A 93 12.51 -30.87 -3.70
N GLN A 94 11.98 -30.84 -4.92
CA GLN A 94 12.78 -30.56 -6.11
C GLN A 94 13.19 -29.09 -6.16
N HIS A 95 14.47 -28.82 -6.38
CA HIS A 95 15.02 -27.46 -6.31
C HIS A 95 14.34 -26.46 -7.25
N ASN A 96 14.14 -26.85 -8.52
CA ASN A 96 13.48 -26.02 -9.54
C ASN A 96 12.02 -25.71 -9.18
N VAL A 97 11.30 -26.70 -8.65
CA VAL A 97 9.91 -26.55 -8.20
C VAL A 97 9.84 -25.60 -7.01
N ALA A 98 10.66 -25.83 -5.99
CA ALA A 98 10.71 -24.97 -4.81
C ALA A 98 11.11 -23.52 -5.17
N ALA A 99 12.03 -23.32 -6.12
CA ALA A 99 12.40 -21.99 -6.59
C ALA A 99 11.22 -21.23 -7.23
N ASN A 100 10.41 -21.92 -8.03
CA ASN A 100 9.19 -21.34 -8.62
C ASN A 100 8.15 -21.03 -7.53
N GLN A 101 7.91 -21.97 -6.62
CA GLN A 101 7.00 -21.75 -5.49
C GLN A 101 7.42 -20.56 -4.63
N LEU A 102 8.70 -20.43 -4.29
CA LEU A 102 9.23 -19.29 -3.54
C LEU A 102 9.03 -17.96 -4.28
N THR A 103 9.20 -17.96 -5.60
CA THR A 103 8.95 -16.79 -6.45
C THR A 103 7.48 -16.40 -6.44
N ASP A 104 6.57 -17.37 -6.56
CA ASP A 104 5.13 -17.12 -6.52
C ASP A 104 4.65 -16.72 -5.11
N LEU A 105 5.23 -17.30 -4.05
CA LEU A 105 4.95 -16.88 -2.68
C LEU A 105 5.33 -15.40 -2.49
N LYS A 106 6.44 -14.96 -3.07
CA LYS A 106 6.90 -13.57 -3.03
C LYS A 106 6.00 -12.63 -3.82
N TYR A 107 5.80 -12.89 -5.12
CA TYR A 107 5.16 -11.93 -6.02
C TYR A 107 3.64 -12.10 -6.13
N ASN A 108 3.13 -13.32 -6.01
CA ASN A 108 1.68 -13.59 -6.06
C ASN A 108 1.05 -13.54 -4.66
N ALA A 109 1.53 -14.34 -3.71
CA ALA A 109 0.99 -14.37 -2.34
C ALA A 109 1.45 -13.19 -1.46
N GLY A 110 2.48 -12.46 -1.87
CA GLY A 110 2.93 -11.25 -1.18
C GLY A 110 3.73 -11.50 0.10
N LEU A 111 4.31 -12.69 0.24
CA LEU A 111 5.18 -13.06 1.36
C LEU A 111 6.63 -12.71 1.02
N ILE A 112 7.21 -11.68 1.63
CA ILE A 112 8.63 -11.37 1.44
C ILE A 112 9.51 -12.37 2.18
N ASN A 113 10.67 -12.63 1.60
CA ASN A 113 11.66 -13.60 2.07
C ASN A 113 11.04 -14.94 2.46
N PRO A 114 10.26 -15.56 1.54
CA PRO A 114 9.59 -16.81 1.85
C PRO A 114 10.62 -17.92 2.08
N ASN A 115 10.25 -18.86 2.93
CA ASN A 115 11.02 -20.07 3.23
C ASN A 115 10.05 -21.25 3.27
N ILE A 116 10.36 -22.31 2.52
CA ILE A 116 9.61 -23.56 2.45
C ILE A 116 10.47 -24.64 3.09
N GLN A 117 9.90 -25.37 4.06
CA GLN A 117 10.60 -26.42 4.79
C GLN A 117 9.70 -27.63 4.99
N VAL A 118 10.27 -28.83 4.97
CA VAL A 118 9.56 -30.09 5.26
C VAL A 118 10.12 -30.72 6.52
N LYS A 119 9.23 -31.24 7.35
CA LYS A 119 9.55 -32.07 8.50
C LYS A 119 8.43 -33.07 8.74
N GLY A 120 8.70 -34.37 8.52
CA GLY A 120 7.68 -35.41 8.61
C GLY A 120 6.54 -35.19 7.61
N ASP A 121 5.30 -35.22 8.07
CA ASP A 121 4.10 -35.03 7.24
C ASP A 121 3.61 -33.57 7.16
N THR A 122 4.48 -32.60 7.48
CA THR A 122 4.13 -31.18 7.54
C THR A 122 5.05 -30.32 6.67
N LEU A 123 4.43 -29.53 5.80
CA LEU A 123 5.08 -28.46 5.05
C LEU A 123 4.94 -27.14 5.83
N TYR A 124 6.07 -26.51 6.12
CA TYR A 124 6.15 -25.20 6.74
C TYR A 124 6.48 -24.15 5.70
N VAL A 125 5.70 -23.09 5.67
CA VAL A 125 5.98 -21.90 4.87
C VAL A 125 6.10 -20.73 5.83
N THR A 126 7.17 -19.95 5.76
CA THR A 126 7.30 -18.73 6.56
C THR A 126 7.56 -17.53 5.66
N GLY A 127 7.09 -16.35 6.05
CA GLY A 127 7.32 -15.11 5.31
C GLY A 127 6.56 -13.92 5.90
N GLU A 128 6.93 -12.71 5.51
CA GLU A 128 6.26 -11.49 5.96
C GLU A 128 5.25 -10.99 4.93
N GLN A 129 3.99 -10.82 5.34
CA GLN A 129 2.92 -10.39 4.44
C GLN A 129 2.95 -8.87 4.26
N VAL A 130 3.26 -8.41 3.05
CA VAL A 130 3.38 -6.97 2.74
C VAL A 130 2.42 -6.49 1.66
N LYS A 131 1.81 -7.40 0.89
CA LYS A 131 1.00 -7.06 -0.29
C LYS A 131 -0.47 -6.86 0.06
N TYR A 132 -1.01 -7.72 0.92
CA TYR A 132 -2.44 -7.77 1.24
C TYR A 132 -2.73 -7.26 2.63
N ARG A 133 -3.57 -6.22 2.72
CA ARG A 133 -4.07 -5.68 4.00
C ARG A 133 -4.80 -6.73 4.83
N ASN A 134 -5.61 -7.56 4.18
CA ASN A 134 -6.18 -8.75 4.79
C ASN A 134 -5.28 -9.94 4.45
N SER A 135 -4.50 -10.40 5.42
CA SER A 135 -3.50 -11.44 5.15
C SER A 135 -4.10 -12.78 4.75
N ARG A 136 -5.39 -13.03 4.99
CA ARG A 136 -6.10 -14.23 4.50
C ARG A 136 -5.97 -14.41 3.00
N GLU A 137 -5.97 -13.31 2.22
CA GLU A 137 -5.76 -13.37 0.77
C GLU A 137 -4.38 -13.97 0.42
N GLY A 138 -3.34 -13.54 1.14
CA GLY A 138 -1.99 -14.07 0.97
C GLY A 138 -1.89 -15.53 1.39
N ILE A 139 -2.57 -15.92 2.48
CA ILE A 139 -2.62 -17.31 2.94
C ILE A 139 -3.36 -18.22 1.95
N GLU A 140 -4.51 -17.78 1.40
CA GLU A 140 -5.24 -18.53 0.37
C GLU A 140 -4.38 -18.77 -0.88
N ARG A 141 -3.64 -17.74 -1.32
CA ARG A 141 -2.71 -17.84 -2.45
C ARG A 141 -1.53 -18.75 -2.14
N ALA A 142 -0.91 -18.58 -0.97
CA ALA A 142 0.20 -19.43 -0.54
C ALA A 142 -0.20 -20.91 -0.48
N ASN A 143 -1.38 -21.21 0.06
CA ASN A 143 -1.96 -22.54 0.05
C ASN A 143 -2.11 -23.09 -1.37
N ARG A 144 -2.67 -22.33 -2.32
CA ARG A 144 -2.78 -22.76 -3.72
C ARG A 144 -1.42 -23.03 -4.37
N ILE A 145 -0.45 -22.15 -4.14
CA ILE A 145 0.90 -22.27 -4.69
C ILE A 145 1.57 -23.55 -4.21
N VAL A 146 1.57 -23.81 -2.90
CA VAL A 146 2.21 -25.02 -2.37
C VAL A 146 1.43 -26.29 -2.68
N MET A 147 0.10 -26.20 -2.80
CA MET A 147 -0.75 -27.34 -3.18
C MET A 147 -0.57 -27.78 -4.64
N ASN A 148 -0.11 -26.90 -5.53
CA ASN A 148 0.12 -27.25 -6.94
C ASN A 148 1.33 -28.17 -7.12
N ASP A 149 2.32 -28.10 -6.24
CA ASP A 149 3.50 -28.97 -6.30
C ASP A 149 3.87 -29.42 -4.89
N LEU A 150 2.88 -29.99 -4.19
CA LEU A 150 3.04 -30.46 -2.82
C LEU A 150 3.80 -31.80 -2.84
N PRO A 151 4.89 -31.96 -2.07
CA PRO A 151 5.54 -33.26 -1.92
C PRO A 151 4.59 -34.34 -1.43
N ASP A 152 4.84 -35.57 -1.84
CA ASP A 152 4.11 -36.72 -1.32
C ASP A 152 4.23 -36.83 0.23
N ASN A 153 3.25 -37.49 0.85
CA ASN A 153 3.11 -37.69 2.30
C ASN A 153 2.85 -36.45 3.16
N ILE A 154 2.73 -35.25 2.60
CA ILE A 154 2.32 -34.08 3.38
C ILE A 154 0.81 -34.11 3.69
N ARG A 155 0.48 -34.01 4.97
CA ARG A 155 -0.90 -33.97 5.50
C ARG A 155 -1.27 -32.60 6.03
N THR A 156 -0.29 -31.82 6.48
CA THR A 156 -0.51 -30.52 7.10
C THR A 156 0.33 -29.45 6.42
N ILE A 157 -0.28 -28.31 6.11
CA ILE A 157 0.41 -27.09 5.69
C ILE A 157 0.35 -26.08 6.84
N ARG A 158 1.50 -25.56 7.25
CA ARG A 158 1.62 -24.50 8.25
C ARG A 158 2.24 -23.27 7.62
N ILE A 159 1.44 -22.24 7.39
CA ILE A 159 1.93 -20.95 6.91
C ILE A 159 2.06 -20.00 8.09
N THR A 160 3.30 -19.66 8.45
CA THR A 160 3.64 -18.77 9.55
C THR A 160 3.97 -17.39 9.03
N GLU A 161 3.12 -16.43 9.36
CA GLU A 161 3.35 -15.02 9.05
C GLU A 161 4.34 -14.44 10.06
N SER A 162 5.37 -13.75 9.57
CA SER A 162 6.34 -13.04 10.40
C SER A 162 6.27 -11.54 10.19
N ARG A 163 6.78 -10.77 11.14
CA ARG A 163 7.01 -9.33 11.01
C ARG A 163 8.35 -9.00 11.64
N LEU A 164 9.24 -8.32 10.92
CA LEU A 164 10.59 -8.01 11.41
C LEU A 164 11.30 -9.25 11.95
N ASN A 165 11.31 -10.34 11.16
CA ASN A 165 11.85 -11.66 11.53
C ASN A 165 11.21 -12.34 12.76
N MET A 166 10.18 -11.77 13.38
CA MET A 166 9.48 -12.38 14.50
C MET A 166 8.22 -13.13 14.01
N PRO A 167 8.12 -14.45 14.23
CA PRO A 167 6.89 -15.20 13.96
C PRO A 167 5.72 -14.60 14.73
N GLN A 168 4.62 -14.29 14.04
CA GLN A 168 3.44 -13.65 14.63
C GLN A 168 2.29 -14.64 14.81
N VAL A 169 2.06 -15.49 13.82
CA VAL A 169 0.92 -16.40 13.83
C VAL A 169 1.04 -17.46 12.74
N THR A 170 0.54 -18.66 13.01
CA THR A 170 0.52 -19.76 12.03
C THR A 170 -0.91 -20.10 11.65
N THR A 171 -1.14 -20.25 10.34
CA THR A 171 -2.35 -20.87 9.82
C THR A 171 -2.05 -22.32 9.49
N GLU A 172 -2.66 -23.22 10.24
CA GLU A 172 -2.60 -24.66 10.02
C GLU A 172 -3.77 -25.09 9.14
N THR A 173 -3.47 -25.79 8.06
CA THR A 173 -4.45 -26.26 7.07
C THR A 173 -4.25 -27.75 6.82
N ASP A 174 -5.33 -28.51 6.92
CA ASP A 174 -5.34 -29.92 6.52
C ASP A 174 -5.38 -30.05 4.99
N VAL A 175 -4.44 -30.82 4.44
CA VAL A 175 -4.24 -30.95 2.99
C VAL A 175 -5.43 -31.61 2.30
N ALA A 176 -6.06 -32.60 2.92
CA ALA A 176 -7.18 -33.31 2.32
C ALA A 176 -8.42 -32.40 2.19
N SER A 177 -8.75 -31.66 3.24
CA SER A 177 -9.84 -30.69 3.23
C SER A 177 -9.57 -29.53 2.25
N LEU A 178 -8.32 -29.06 2.18
CA LEU A 178 -7.92 -28.02 1.23
C LEU A 178 -8.01 -28.51 -0.21
N ARG A 179 -7.59 -29.74 -0.48
CA ARG A 179 -7.74 -30.37 -1.80
C ARG A 179 -9.19 -30.39 -2.24
N ASN A 180 -10.11 -30.87 -1.41
CA ASN A 180 -11.54 -30.89 -1.73
C ASN A 180 -12.07 -29.48 -2.02
N HIS A 181 -11.75 -28.52 -1.16
CA HIS A 181 -12.15 -27.13 -1.31
C HIS A 181 -11.66 -26.49 -2.62
N LEU A 182 -10.41 -26.79 -3.03
CA LEU A 182 -9.82 -26.25 -4.25
C LEU A 182 -10.29 -26.95 -5.53
N SER A 183 -10.59 -28.24 -5.45
CA SER A 183 -11.08 -29.06 -6.58
C SER A 183 -12.52 -28.70 -6.97
N GLY A 184 -13.27 -28.13 -6.03
CA GLY A 184 -14.72 -28.00 -6.13
C GLY A 184 -15.41 -29.31 -5.75
N GLU A 185 -16.60 -29.20 -5.20
CA GLU A 185 -17.36 -30.33 -4.69
C GLU A 185 -18.68 -30.52 -5.45
N PRO A 186 -19.19 -31.76 -5.52
CA PRO A 186 -20.52 -32.00 -6.06
C PRO A 186 -21.59 -31.19 -5.30
N LEU A 187 -22.60 -30.74 -6.02
CA LEU A 187 -23.74 -30.03 -5.44
C LEU A 187 -24.33 -30.84 -4.26
N GLY A 188 -24.38 -30.21 -3.08
CA GLY A 188 -24.94 -30.81 -1.86
C GLY A 188 -23.94 -31.60 -1.00
N GLN A 189 -22.65 -31.67 -1.37
CA GLN A 189 -21.59 -32.26 -0.55
C GLN A 189 -20.52 -31.22 -0.18
N GLU A 190 -20.94 -30.11 0.44
CA GLU A 190 -20.00 -29.10 0.93
C GLU A 190 -19.25 -29.63 2.15
N THR A 191 -17.93 -29.83 2.02
CA THR A 191 -17.04 -30.05 3.14
C THR A 191 -16.41 -28.75 3.60
N THR A 192 -16.34 -28.59 4.91
CA THR A 192 -15.70 -27.42 5.51
C THR A 192 -14.19 -27.53 5.40
N LEU A 193 -13.54 -26.48 4.90
CA LEU A 193 -12.09 -26.35 4.96
C LEU A 193 -11.62 -26.42 6.43
N VAL A 194 -10.81 -27.43 6.75
CA VAL A 194 -10.25 -27.60 8.10
C VAL A 194 -8.99 -26.75 8.17
N GLN A 195 -9.20 -25.49 8.57
CA GLN A 195 -8.15 -24.49 8.74
C GLN A 195 -8.35 -23.75 10.06
N LYS A 196 -7.26 -23.57 10.80
CA LYS A 196 -7.28 -22.85 12.08
C LYS A 196 -6.04 -21.99 12.24
N ARG A 197 -6.20 -20.93 13.02
CA ARG A 197 -5.11 -20.03 13.40
C ARG A 197 -4.62 -20.42 14.78
N VAL A 198 -3.30 -20.60 14.91
CA VAL A 198 -2.64 -21.04 16.16
C VAL A 198 -1.45 -20.15 16.45
N GLU A 199 -0.90 -20.29 17.66
CA GLU A 199 0.37 -19.67 18.04
C GLU A 199 1.48 -19.99 17.01
N PRO A 200 2.48 -19.11 16.86
CA PRO A 200 3.53 -19.29 15.85
C PRO A 200 4.26 -20.63 16.02
N VAL A 201 4.28 -21.42 14.95
CA VAL A 201 5.03 -22.67 14.85
C VAL A 201 6.08 -22.52 13.77
N VAL A 202 7.34 -22.60 14.17
CA VAL A 202 8.51 -22.68 13.26
C VAL A 202 9.30 -23.92 13.65
N PRO A 203 9.70 -24.77 12.69
CA PRO A 203 10.41 -26.00 13.02
C PRO A 203 11.84 -25.69 13.49
N GLU A 204 12.25 -26.26 14.63
CA GLU A 204 13.64 -26.12 15.14
C GLU A 204 14.68 -26.77 14.23
N SER A 205 14.27 -27.80 13.49
CA SER A 205 15.10 -28.56 12.56
C SER A 205 14.25 -28.97 11.37
N THR A 206 14.88 -29.15 10.21
CA THR A 206 14.19 -29.47 8.96
C THR A 206 14.93 -30.56 8.22
N GLU A 207 14.19 -31.44 7.58
CA GLU A 207 14.75 -32.50 6.73
C GLU A 207 15.16 -31.91 5.38
N GLN A 208 14.35 -30.99 4.87
CA GLN A 208 14.52 -30.35 3.58
C GLN A 208 14.02 -28.90 3.66
N GLY A 209 14.59 -28.01 2.85
CA GLY A 209 14.07 -26.66 2.74
C GLY A 209 14.83 -25.76 1.77
N TYR A 210 14.11 -24.79 1.24
CA TYR A 210 14.62 -23.75 0.34
C TYR A 210 14.05 -22.40 0.77
N TYR A 211 14.83 -21.34 0.60
CA TYR A 211 14.43 -19.99 0.99
C TYR A 211 14.97 -18.96 0.01
N ILE A 212 14.29 -17.81 -0.04
CA ILE A 212 14.86 -16.59 -0.61
C ILE A 212 15.60 -15.87 0.51
N GLU A 213 16.89 -15.62 0.31
CA GLU A 213 17.73 -14.99 1.32
C GLU A 213 17.20 -13.62 1.73
N LYS A 214 17.14 -13.39 3.05
CA LYS A 214 16.76 -12.10 3.64
C LYS A 214 17.88 -11.11 3.41
N SER A 215 17.60 -9.98 2.75
CA SER A 215 18.57 -8.90 2.67
C SER A 215 18.85 -8.35 4.07
N ARG A 216 20.12 -8.35 4.47
CA ARG A 216 20.55 -7.76 5.76
C ARG A 216 20.63 -6.24 5.71
N PHE A 217 20.67 -5.66 4.52
CA PHE A 217 20.73 -4.22 4.31
C PHE A 217 19.55 -3.77 3.45
N ASN A 218 18.86 -2.72 3.88
CA ASN A 218 17.75 -2.13 3.16
C ASN A 218 17.85 -0.59 3.22
N TYR A 219 17.46 0.08 2.15
CA TYR A 219 17.41 1.53 2.09
C TYR A 219 16.18 1.99 1.31
N SER A 220 15.61 3.13 1.70
CA SER A 220 14.46 3.74 1.03
C SER A 220 14.60 5.26 0.98
N LEU A 221 13.96 5.86 -0.03
CA LEU A 221 13.82 7.29 -0.21
C LEU A 221 12.35 7.58 -0.47
N ASP A 222 11.66 8.11 0.54
CA ASP A 222 10.21 8.30 0.55
C ASP A 222 9.87 9.79 0.48
N PRO A 223 9.12 10.25 -0.54
CA PRO A 223 8.58 11.61 -0.53
C PRO A 223 7.48 11.71 0.53
N ILE A 224 7.54 12.76 1.35
CA ILE A 224 6.57 13.01 2.43
C ILE A 224 5.83 14.31 2.14
N LEU A 225 4.50 14.25 2.26
CA LEU A 225 3.61 15.41 2.25
C LEU A 225 2.81 15.42 3.56
N ASN A 226 3.20 16.30 4.48
CA ASN A 226 2.43 16.57 5.69
C ASN A 226 1.43 17.68 5.41
N GLN A 227 0.14 17.43 5.64
CA GLN A 227 -0.93 18.40 5.49
C GLN A 227 -1.63 18.59 6.84
N SER A 228 -1.83 19.83 7.25
CA SER A 228 -2.65 20.13 8.43
C SER A 228 -3.68 21.21 8.11
N ILE A 229 -4.88 21.01 8.65
CA ILE A 229 -6.02 21.90 8.53
C ILE A 229 -6.36 22.35 9.94
N GLY A 230 -6.07 23.60 10.28
CA GLY A 230 -6.38 24.14 11.61
C GLY A 230 -5.47 25.27 12.07
N GLY A 231 -6.02 26.48 12.10
CA GLY A 231 -5.43 27.66 12.72
C GLY A 231 -6.27 28.91 12.46
N PRO A 232 -6.47 29.81 13.44
CA PRO A 232 -7.16 31.08 13.22
C PRO A 232 -6.41 32.03 12.27
N GLU A 233 -5.12 31.79 12.00
CA GLU A 233 -4.29 32.60 11.10
C GLU A 233 -3.85 31.89 9.79
N SER A 234 -4.02 30.56 9.66
CA SER A 234 -3.68 29.81 8.44
C SER A 234 -4.53 28.56 8.33
N PHE A 235 -5.44 28.53 7.34
CA PHE A 235 -6.43 27.47 7.18
C PHE A 235 -5.85 26.13 6.68
N TYR A 236 -4.73 26.19 5.95
CA TYR A 236 -4.08 25.01 5.34
C TYR A 236 -2.56 25.18 5.34
N MET A 237 -1.85 24.25 5.97
CA MET A 237 -0.39 24.16 5.95
C MET A 237 0.02 22.87 5.24
N TYR A 238 1.07 22.96 4.42
CA TYR A 238 1.67 21.81 3.76
C TYR A 238 3.19 21.84 3.92
N GLN A 239 3.79 20.68 4.18
CA GLN A 239 5.23 20.49 4.18
C GLN A 239 5.55 19.35 3.23
N LEU A 240 6.39 19.65 2.24
CA LEU A 240 6.99 18.67 1.34
C LEU A 240 8.40 18.39 1.83
N GLY A 241 8.78 17.12 1.89
CA GLY A 241 10.13 16.70 2.23
C GLY A 241 10.45 15.34 1.65
N VAL A 242 11.69 14.90 1.84
CA VAL A 242 12.15 13.56 1.47
C VAL A 242 12.73 12.90 2.70
N MET A 243 12.28 11.69 3.00
CA MET A 243 12.83 10.88 4.07
C MET A 243 13.71 9.78 3.50
N GLY A 244 14.98 9.78 3.88
CA GLY A 244 15.88 8.67 3.62
C GLY A 244 15.94 7.75 4.83
N ASN A 245 15.70 6.45 4.61
CA ASN A 245 15.83 5.43 5.65
C ASN A 245 16.90 4.41 5.27
N VAL A 246 17.62 3.93 6.27
CA VAL A 246 18.61 2.86 6.15
C VAL A 246 18.41 1.88 7.31
N ASP A 247 18.25 0.62 6.97
CA ASP A 247 18.04 -0.49 7.90
C ASP A 247 19.14 -1.53 7.73
N TYR A 248 19.71 -1.99 8.85
CA TYR A 248 20.73 -3.03 8.87
C TYR A 248 20.49 -4.06 9.98
N TRP A 249 20.35 -5.32 9.59
CA TRP A 249 20.26 -6.47 10.49
C TRP A 249 21.67 -6.91 10.93
N LEU A 250 22.04 -6.55 12.17
CA LEU A 250 23.30 -6.98 12.79
C LEU A 250 23.31 -8.48 13.06
N THR A 251 22.17 -9.03 13.47
CA THR A 251 21.89 -10.46 13.64
C THR A 251 20.49 -10.77 13.12
N ASP A 252 20.05 -12.03 13.15
CA ASP A 252 18.70 -12.40 12.72
C ASP A 252 17.59 -11.77 13.59
N HIS A 253 17.95 -11.26 14.77
CA HIS A 253 17.04 -10.70 15.77
C HIS A 253 17.36 -9.26 16.19
N LEU A 254 18.42 -8.64 15.65
CA LEU A 254 18.85 -7.30 16.00
C LEU A 254 18.87 -6.40 14.75
N LEU A 255 17.92 -5.49 14.68
CA LEU A 255 17.78 -4.47 13.64
C LEU A 255 18.26 -3.11 14.16
N THR A 256 19.09 -2.45 13.36
CA THR A 256 19.47 -1.05 13.54
C THR A 256 18.93 -0.24 12.37
N SER A 257 18.18 0.82 12.66
CA SER A 257 17.57 1.70 11.66
C SER A 257 18.01 3.15 11.87
N GLY A 258 18.25 3.88 10.78
CA GLY A 258 18.49 5.32 10.79
C GLY A 258 17.61 6.01 9.75
N SER A 259 17.08 7.17 10.10
CA SER A 259 16.25 7.99 9.20
C SER A 259 16.71 9.45 9.21
N LEU A 260 16.65 10.08 8.04
CA LEU A 260 16.95 11.49 7.85
C LEU A 260 15.82 12.13 7.03
N PHE A 261 15.25 13.20 7.57
CA PHE A 261 14.24 14.01 6.89
C PHE A 261 14.88 15.30 6.39
N CYS A 262 14.71 15.58 5.09
CA CYS A 262 15.19 16.79 4.42
C CYS A 262 14.00 17.58 3.83
#